data_AF-A0A9E3VYC0-F1
#
_entry.id   AF-A0A9E3VYC0-F1
#
_cell.length_a   1.000
_cell.length_b   1.000
_cell.length_c   1.000
_cell.angle_alpha   90.00
_cell.angle_beta   90.00
_cell.angle_gamma   90.00
#
_symmetry.space_group_name_H-M   'P 1'
#
loop_
_entity.id
_entity.type
_entity.pdbx_description
1 polymer ?
#
loop_
_entity_poly.entity_id
_entity_poly.type
_entity_poly.pdbx_seq_one_letter_code
_entity_poly.pdbx_strand_id
1 'polypeptide(L)'
;MSEEYPFDYGVIPISLYYKKLLQSNNIIALDEQGWRIQPNTVDFYYLLGIPEELIEYEPDSISLLPVLISVQQVDEKPAAFNEVEAEIFYGRIELGDQLDSIKGMSGGPIFAFHRFENGELRYFLTALQSRWNRYTGDIAACPVKLLGDFLETILLTYSADSDEYNT
;
A
#
# COMPACT_ATOMS: atom_id res chain seq x y z
N MET A 1 27.95 -0.31 -5.08
CA MET A 1 26.55 -0.02 -5.43
C MET A 1 25.72 -1.05 -4.70
N SER A 2 24.86 -0.63 -3.76
CA SER A 2 23.98 -1.55 -3.04
C SER A 2 22.96 -2.12 -4.03
N GLU A 3 22.75 -3.44 -4.01
CA GLU A 3 21.64 -4.07 -4.71
C GLU A 3 20.33 -3.44 -4.22
N GLU A 4 19.60 -2.79 -5.12
CA GLU A 4 18.27 -2.25 -4.81
C GLU A 4 17.30 -3.43 -4.96
N TYR A 5 16.78 -3.94 -3.84
CA TYR A 5 15.79 -5.01 -3.90
C TYR A 5 14.53 -4.49 -4.61
N PRO A 6 13.96 -5.25 -5.56
CA PRO A 6 12.84 -4.79 -6.36
C PRO A 6 11.56 -4.55 -5.55
N PHE A 7 11.42 -5.21 -4.40
CA PHE A 7 10.24 -5.17 -3.55
C PHE A 7 10.61 -4.83 -2.11
N ASP A 8 9.86 -3.90 -1.52
CA ASP A 8 9.99 -3.49 -0.13
C ASP A 8 8.66 -3.76 0.58
N TYR A 9 8.48 -5.01 1.02
CA TYR A 9 7.30 -5.46 1.75
C TYR A 9 7.67 -5.97 3.14
N GLY A 10 6.90 -5.56 4.14
CA GLY A 10 6.89 -6.16 5.47
C GLY A 10 5.60 -6.93 5.71
N VAL A 11 5.70 -8.20 6.10
CA VAL A 11 4.54 -9.03 6.47
C VAL A 11 4.71 -9.49 7.91
N ILE A 12 3.70 -9.21 8.74
CA ILE A 12 3.69 -9.62 10.15
C ILE A 12 2.44 -10.48 10.39
N PRO A 13 2.60 -11.77 10.74
CA PRO A 13 1.46 -12.59 11.11
C PRO A 13 0.92 -12.12 12.48
N ILE A 14 -0.39 -11.88 12.53
CA ILE A 14 -1.08 -11.57 13.79
C ILE A 14 -1.63 -12.84 14.41
N SER A 15 -1.51 -12.96 15.74
CA SER A 15 -2.03 -14.13 16.46
C SER A 15 -3.57 -14.20 16.41
N LEU A 16 -4.12 -15.39 16.61
CA LEU A 16 -5.58 -15.59 16.66
C LEU A 16 -6.25 -14.73 17.76
N TYR A 17 -5.54 -14.46 18.85
CA TYR A 17 -6.02 -13.59 19.92
C TYR A 17 -6.26 -12.16 19.42
N TYR A 18 -5.26 -11.55 18.76
CA TYR A 18 -5.40 -10.19 18.20
C TYR A 18 -6.43 -10.14 17.09
N LYS A 19 -6.47 -11.16 16.21
CA LYS A 19 -7.51 -11.25 15.16
C LYS A 19 -8.92 -11.20 15.75
N LYS A 20 -9.19 -11.99 16.79
CA LYS A 20 -10.51 -12.01 17.45
C LYS A 20 -10.85 -10.67 18.12
N LEU A 21 -9.87 -10.00 18.74
CA LEU A 21 -10.06 -8.68 19.33
C LEU A 21 -10.39 -7.60 18.30
N LEU A 22 -9.69 -7.59 17.17
CA LEU A 22 -9.99 -6.66 16.07
C LEU A 22 -11.42 -6.88 15.56
N GLN A 23 -11.80 -8.14 15.32
CA GLN A 23 -13.14 -8.50 14.87
C GLN A 23 -14.22 -8.13 15.89
N SER A 24 -13.99 -8.33 17.19
CA SER A 24 -14.96 -7.94 18.23
C SER A 24 -15.14 -6.42 18.37
N ASN A 25 -14.19 -5.64 17.85
CA ASN A 25 -14.27 -4.18 17.77
C ASN A 25 -14.73 -3.68 16.38
N ASN A 26 -15.34 -4.56 15.58
CA ASN A 26 -15.86 -4.26 14.23
C ASN A 26 -14.79 -3.75 13.24
N ILE A 27 -13.52 -4.11 13.46
CA ILE A 27 -12.46 -3.83 12.49
C ILE A 27 -12.54 -4.91 11.40
N ILE A 28 -12.76 -4.45 10.16
CA ILE A 28 -12.87 -5.29 8.97
C ILE A 28 -11.56 -5.16 8.20
N ALA A 29 -10.86 -6.28 8.03
CA ALA A 29 -9.67 -6.33 7.20
C ALA A 29 -10.06 -6.31 5.71
N LEU A 30 -9.18 -5.75 4.87
CA LEU A 30 -9.22 -6.06 3.44
C LEU A 30 -8.93 -7.56 3.27
N ASP A 31 -9.78 -8.25 2.54
CA ASP A 31 -9.58 -9.66 2.21
C ASP A 31 -8.71 -9.82 0.96
N GLU A 32 -8.50 -11.05 0.53
CA GLU A 32 -7.69 -11.37 -0.64
C GLU A 32 -8.25 -10.76 -1.93
N GLN A 33 -9.55 -10.44 -1.98
CA GLN A 33 -10.12 -9.73 -3.12
C GLN A 33 -9.57 -8.32 -3.26
N GLY A 34 -9.15 -7.72 -2.13
CA GLY A 34 -8.58 -6.37 -2.06
C GLY A 34 -7.30 -6.18 -2.87
N TRP A 35 -6.52 -7.23 -3.13
CA TRP A 35 -5.35 -7.19 -4.02
C TRP A 35 -5.55 -7.98 -5.32
N ARG A 36 -6.39 -9.03 -5.34
CA ARG A 36 -6.66 -9.85 -6.54
C ARG A 36 -7.44 -9.10 -7.61
N ILE A 37 -8.45 -8.34 -7.18
CA ILE A 37 -9.35 -7.65 -8.11
C ILE A 37 -8.84 -6.22 -8.26
N GLN A 38 -8.37 -5.89 -9.47
CA GLN A 38 -8.06 -4.53 -9.87
C GLN A 38 -9.05 -4.11 -10.96
N PRO A 39 -9.52 -2.86 -10.98
CA PRO A 39 -10.44 -2.38 -12.00
C PRO A 39 -9.70 -2.19 -13.33
N ASN A 40 -10.37 -2.46 -14.46
CA ASN A 40 -9.80 -2.24 -15.80
C ASN A 40 -9.59 -0.75 -16.13
N THR A 41 -10.32 0.11 -15.44
CA THR A 41 -10.29 1.57 -15.61
C THR A 41 -10.28 2.19 -14.23
N VAL A 42 -9.46 3.23 -14.06
CA VAL A 42 -9.33 3.96 -12.81
C VAL A 42 -9.64 5.42 -13.06
N ASP A 43 -10.49 6.00 -12.21
CA ASP A 43 -10.86 7.41 -12.32
C ASP A 43 -9.79 8.30 -11.68
N PHE A 44 -9.27 7.88 -10.53
CA PHE A 44 -8.21 8.57 -9.79
C PHE A 44 -7.56 7.67 -8.74
N TYR A 45 -6.37 8.05 -8.30
CA TYR A 45 -5.63 7.38 -7.22
C TYR A 45 -5.44 8.31 -6.03
N TYR A 46 -5.43 7.75 -4.83
CA TYR A 46 -5.04 8.46 -3.60
C TYR A 46 -4.03 7.65 -2.79
N LEU A 47 -3.01 8.32 -2.28
CA LEU A 47 -2.11 7.83 -1.24
C LEU A 47 -2.69 8.20 0.13
N LEU A 48 -2.93 7.20 0.97
CA LEU A 48 -3.26 7.38 2.38
C LEU A 48 -1.98 7.19 3.22
N GLY A 49 -1.74 8.08 4.17
CA GLY A 49 -0.64 7.91 5.11
C GLY A 49 -0.64 8.96 6.21
N ILE A 50 0.38 8.91 7.06
CA ILE A 50 0.58 9.84 8.17
C ILE A 50 1.95 10.50 7.98
N PRO A 51 1.99 11.76 7.51
CA PRO A 51 3.22 12.52 7.41
C PRO A 51 3.83 12.73 8.79
N GLU A 52 5.16 12.64 8.90
CA GLU A 52 5.89 12.83 10.15
C GLU A 52 5.65 14.21 10.76
N GLU A 53 5.48 15.24 9.92
CA GLU A 53 5.20 16.61 10.36
C GLU A 53 3.81 16.79 10.99
N LEU A 54 2.93 15.79 10.84
CA LEU A 54 1.60 15.76 11.43
C LEU A 54 1.48 14.78 12.61
N ILE A 55 2.62 14.38 13.17
CA ILE A 55 2.70 13.57 14.39
C ILE A 55 3.10 14.47 15.54
N GLU A 56 2.26 14.53 16.56
CA GLU A 56 2.54 15.25 17.80
C GLU A 56 2.72 14.26 18.96
N TYR A 57 3.84 14.39 19.66
CA TYR A 57 4.18 13.58 20.82
C TYR A 57 4.00 14.40 22.09
N GLU A 58 3.11 13.95 22.96
CA GLU A 58 2.92 14.46 24.32
C GLU A 58 3.37 13.40 25.34
N PRO A 59 3.67 13.77 26.60
CA PRO A 59 4.17 12.82 27.60
C PRO A 59 3.32 11.54 27.78
N ASP A 60 1.99 11.68 27.66
CA ASP A 60 1.03 10.61 27.90
C ASP A 60 0.19 10.22 26.66
N SER A 61 0.45 10.84 25.50
CA SER A 61 -0.36 10.59 24.30
C SER A 61 0.36 10.91 22.99
N ILE A 62 -0.13 10.34 21.90
CA ILE A 62 0.34 10.62 20.54
C ILE A 62 -0.88 11.04 19.71
N SER A 63 -0.78 12.18 19.03
CA SER A 63 -1.76 12.63 18.04
C SER A 63 -1.23 12.33 16.64
N LEU A 64 -2.10 11.78 15.80
CA LEU A 64 -1.78 11.40 14.42
C LEU A 64 -2.87 11.96 13.51
N LEU A 65 -2.49 12.76 12.51
CA LEU A 65 -3.42 13.24 11.50
C LEU A 65 -3.15 12.53 10.15
N PRO A 66 -4.00 11.57 9.73
CA PRO A 66 -3.88 10.94 8.43
C PRO A 66 -4.30 11.90 7.31
N VAL A 67 -3.64 11.76 6.15
CA VAL A 67 -3.92 12.56 4.96
C VAL A 67 -4.19 11.67 3.75
N LEU A 68 -5.00 12.18 2.82
CA LEU A 68 -5.23 11.61 1.50
C LEU A 68 -4.64 12.55 0.45
N ILE A 69 -3.67 12.08 -0.32
CA ILE A 69 -2.96 12.86 -1.34
C ILE A 69 -3.29 12.28 -2.71
N SER A 70 -3.75 13.11 -3.64
CA SER A 70 -4.03 12.65 -5.01
C SER A 70 -2.74 12.21 -5.68
N VAL A 71 -2.79 11.06 -6.35
CA VAL A 71 -1.68 10.52 -7.12
C VAL A 71 -2.05 10.55 -8.60
N GLN A 72 -1.24 11.21 -9.40
CA GLN A 72 -1.28 11.07 -10.85
C GLN A 72 -0.39 9.90 -11.26
N GLN A 73 -0.97 8.83 -11.79
CA GLN A 73 -0.18 7.70 -12.30
C GLN A 73 0.68 8.16 -13.49
N VAL A 74 1.90 7.63 -13.58
CA VAL A 74 2.82 7.86 -14.68
C VAL A 74 3.19 6.52 -15.30
N ASP A 75 3.02 6.39 -16.62
CA ASP A 75 3.27 5.13 -17.33
C ASP A 75 4.76 4.81 -17.46
N GLU A 76 5.59 5.85 -17.59
CA GLU A 76 7.04 5.71 -17.74
C GLU A 76 7.76 5.90 -16.40
N LYS A 77 8.82 5.11 -16.17
CA LYS A 77 9.68 5.26 -15.00
C LYS A 77 10.29 6.67 -14.96
N PRO A 78 10.06 7.45 -13.89
CA PRO A 78 10.71 8.74 -13.71
C PRO A 78 12.25 8.63 -13.72
N ALA A 79 12.91 9.64 -14.31
CA ALA A 79 14.38 9.70 -14.34
C ALA A 79 15.03 9.72 -12.95
N ALA A 80 14.26 10.11 -11.92
CA ALA A 80 14.64 10.12 -10.52
C ALA A 80 14.96 8.73 -9.92
N PHE A 81 14.45 7.65 -10.52
CA PHE A 81 14.56 6.30 -9.96
C PHE A 81 15.46 5.42 -10.83
N ASN A 82 16.23 4.54 -10.17
CA ASN A 82 16.99 3.51 -10.85
C ASN A 82 16.06 2.49 -11.50
N GLU A 83 16.56 1.85 -12.55
CA GLU A 83 15.88 0.73 -13.19
C GLU A 83 15.93 -0.50 -12.28
N VAL A 84 14.80 -1.19 -12.20
CA VAL A 84 14.63 -2.43 -11.44
C VAL A 84 13.91 -3.45 -12.31
N GLU A 85 14.23 -4.73 -12.17
CA GLU A 85 13.65 -5.82 -12.99
C GLU A 85 12.20 -6.17 -12.62
N ALA A 86 11.59 -5.42 -11.70
CA ALA A 86 10.23 -5.66 -11.23
C ALA A 86 9.24 -4.61 -11.73
N GLU A 87 7.98 -5.02 -11.78
CA GLU A 87 6.87 -4.10 -12.00
C GLU A 87 6.72 -3.17 -10.78
N ILE A 88 6.74 -1.87 -11.05
CA ILE A 88 6.64 -0.80 -10.05
C ILE A 88 5.53 0.14 -10.49
N PHE A 89 4.69 0.53 -9.53
CA PHE A 89 3.76 1.62 -9.74
C PHE A 89 4.51 2.94 -9.62
N TYR A 90 4.49 3.74 -10.68
CA TYR A 90 5.01 5.11 -10.67
C TYR A 90 3.87 6.11 -10.65
N GLY A 91 4.06 7.17 -9.87
CA GLY A 91 3.12 8.27 -9.80
C GLY A 91 3.80 9.57 -9.47
N ARG A 92 3.04 10.64 -9.55
CA ARG A 92 3.41 11.98 -9.10
C ARG A 92 2.36 12.50 -8.14
N ILE A 93 2.83 13.15 -7.09
CA ILE A 93 1.99 13.86 -6.12
C ILE A 93 2.30 15.35 -6.17
N GLU A 94 1.26 16.14 -5.95
CA GLU A 94 1.38 17.57 -5.70
C GLU A 94 0.97 17.82 -4.25
N LEU A 95 1.84 18.49 -3.51
CA LEU A 95 1.55 18.89 -2.13
C LEU A 95 0.92 20.28 -2.17
N GLY A 96 -0.21 20.44 -1.50
CA GLY A 96 -0.85 21.75 -1.32
C GLY A 96 -0.19 22.56 -0.21
N ASP A 97 -0.70 23.76 0.05
CA ASP A 97 -0.14 24.72 1.02
C ASP A 97 -0.12 24.23 2.48
N GLN A 98 -0.76 23.10 2.78
CA GLN A 98 -0.89 22.55 4.13
C GLN A 98 0.14 21.46 4.46
N LEU A 99 0.93 21.00 3.48
CA LEU A 99 1.87 19.91 3.66
C LEU A 99 3.17 20.19 2.92
N ASP A 100 4.30 20.20 3.63
CA ASP A 100 5.62 20.44 3.07
C ASP A 100 6.31 19.13 2.66
N SER A 101 5.92 18.01 3.27
CA SER A 101 6.60 16.73 3.11
C SER A 101 5.70 15.52 3.32
N ILE A 102 5.98 14.44 2.57
CA ILE A 102 5.38 13.11 2.82
C ILE A 102 6.35 12.14 3.51
N LYS A 103 7.44 12.66 4.10
CA LYS A 103 8.33 11.85 4.94
C LYS A 103 7.51 11.19 6.05
N GLY A 104 7.76 9.90 6.30
CA GLY A 104 6.97 9.09 7.24
C GLY A 104 5.82 8.31 6.59
N MET A 105 5.43 8.63 5.34
CA MET A 105 4.37 7.91 4.64
C MET A 105 4.83 6.63 3.90
N SER A 106 6.10 6.23 4.05
CA SER A 106 6.62 4.98 3.49
C SER A 106 5.86 3.78 4.03
N GLY A 107 5.43 2.89 3.15
CA GLY A 107 4.51 1.78 3.42
C GLY A 107 3.03 2.18 3.35
N GLY A 108 2.72 3.46 3.11
CA GLY A 108 1.36 3.95 2.98
C GLY A 108 0.64 3.36 1.75
N PRO A 109 -0.63 2.95 1.88
CA PRO A 109 -1.38 2.36 0.78
C PRO A 109 -1.80 3.41 -0.26
N ILE A 110 -1.64 3.05 -1.52
CA ILE A 110 -2.23 3.73 -2.67
C ILE A 110 -3.48 2.97 -3.09
N PHE A 111 -4.61 3.68 -3.13
CA PHE A 111 -5.89 3.17 -3.57
C PHE A 111 -6.25 3.72 -4.94
N ALA A 112 -6.66 2.83 -5.84
CA ALA A 112 -7.40 3.19 -7.04
C ALA A 112 -8.87 3.39 -6.69
N PHE A 113 -9.53 4.35 -7.33
CA PHE A 113 -10.97 4.57 -7.23
C PHE A 113 -11.62 4.41 -8.59
N HIS A 114 -12.75 3.72 -8.63
CA HIS A 114 -13.53 3.51 -9.83
C HIS A 114 -15.03 3.64 -9.55
N ARG A 115 -15.70 4.44 -10.37
CA ARG A 115 -17.14 4.62 -10.36
C ARG A 115 -17.77 3.71 -11.40
N PHE A 116 -18.59 2.79 -10.92
CA PHE A 116 -19.36 1.87 -11.75
C PHE A 116 -20.54 2.58 -12.43
N GLU A 117 -21.11 1.96 -13.47
CA GLU A 117 -22.25 2.49 -14.24
C GLU A 117 -23.48 2.79 -13.37
N ASN A 118 -23.65 2.07 -12.26
CA ASN A 118 -24.72 2.30 -11.27
C ASN A 118 -24.47 3.53 -10.37
N GLY A 119 -23.35 4.25 -10.56
CA GLY A 119 -22.93 5.40 -9.77
C GLY A 119 -22.13 5.06 -8.51
N GLU A 120 -22.01 3.77 -8.17
CA GLU A 120 -21.27 3.30 -7.00
C GLU A 120 -19.76 3.56 -7.15
N LEU A 121 -19.16 4.19 -6.14
CA LEU A 121 -17.72 4.41 -6.08
C LEU A 121 -17.10 3.31 -5.20
N ARG A 122 -16.16 2.55 -5.76
CA ARG A 122 -15.35 1.58 -4.99
C ARG A 122 -13.88 1.97 -5.03
N TYR A 123 -13.15 1.47 -4.04
CA TYR A 123 -11.71 1.61 -3.95
C TYR A 123 -11.03 0.23 -3.96
N PHE A 124 -9.80 0.20 -4.46
CA PHE A 124 -9.00 -1.01 -4.62
C PHE A 124 -7.58 -0.74 -4.14
N LEU A 125 -7.03 -1.60 -3.29
CA LEU A 125 -5.65 -1.47 -2.85
C LEU A 125 -4.74 -1.82 -4.02
N THR A 126 -3.90 -0.88 -4.47
CA THR A 126 -3.13 -1.02 -5.70
C THR A 126 -1.64 -1.19 -5.43
N ALA A 127 -1.07 -0.36 -4.56
CA ALA A 127 0.37 -0.40 -4.27
C ALA A 127 0.67 0.13 -2.86
N LEU A 128 1.87 -0.16 -2.34
CA LEU A 128 2.42 0.46 -1.14
C LEU A 128 3.52 1.44 -1.53
N GLN A 129 3.40 2.70 -1.13
CA GLN A 129 4.41 3.71 -1.43
C GLN A 129 5.74 3.34 -0.76
N SER A 130 6.84 3.37 -1.50
CA SER A 130 8.16 2.97 -0.99
C SER A 130 9.22 4.06 -1.18
N ARG A 131 9.17 4.80 -2.28
CA ARG A 131 10.15 5.84 -2.60
C ARG A 131 9.47 7.15 -2.99
N TRP A 132 10.12 8.26 -2.67
CA TRP A 132 9.66 9.60 -2.99
C TRP A 132 10.83 10.50 -3.35
N ASN A 133 10.74 11.20 -4.46
CA ASN A 133 11.62 12.31 -4.81
C ASN A 133 10.93 13.64 -4.48
N ARG A 134 11.39 14.27 -3.40
CA ARG A 134 10.85 15.56 -2.91
C ARG A 134 10.97 16.73 -3.89
N TYR A 135 11.87 16.67 -4.87
CA TYR A 135 12.10 17.79 -5.79
C TYR A 135 11.16 17.75 -7.00
N THR A 136 10.74 16.55 -7.41
CA THR A 136 9.87 16.35 -8.56
C THR A 136 8.46 15.91 -8.18
N GLY A 137 8.24 15.52 -6.92
CA GLY A 137 6.99 14.92 -6.47
C GLY A 137 6.80 13.49 -6.97
N ASP A 138 7.80 12.90 -7.62
CA ASP A 138 7.69 11.53 -8.13
C ASP A 138 7.70 10.53 -6.98
N ILE A 139 6.84 9.52 -7.06
CA ILE A 139 6.79 8.39 -6.13
C ILE A 139 6.97 7.08 -6.89
N ALA A 140 7.53 6.10 -6.19
CA ALA A 140 7.53 4.71 -6.61
C ALA A 140 6.84 3.88 -5.52
N ALA A 141 6.07 2.89 -5.94
CA ALA A 141 5.29 2.06 -5.03
C ALA A 141 5.32 0.60 -5.50
N CYS A 142 5.34 -0.31 -4.54
CA CYS A 142 5.38 -1.74 -4.77
C CYS A 142 3.95 -2.27 -4.97
N PRO A 143 3.60 -2.86 -6.13
CA PRO A 143 2.23 -3.31 -6.42
C PRO A 143 1.75 -4.44 -5.50
N VAL A 144 0.65 -4.24 -4.77
CA VAL A 144 0.20 -5.23 -3.76
C VAL A 144 -0.22 -6.57 -4.35
N LYS A 145 -0.58 -6.60 -5.65
CA LYS A 145 -0.91 -7.84 -6.34
C LYS A 145 0.24 -8.84 -6.29
N LEU A 146 1.48 -8.37 -6.44
CA LEU A 146 2.67 -9.22 -6.40
C LEU A 146 2.89 -9.82 -5.00
N LEU A 147 2.64 -9.02 -3.95
CA LEU A 147 2.66 -9.51 -2.58
C LEU A 147 1.56 -10.57 -2.35
N GLY A 148 0.35 -10.32 -2.86
CA GLY A 148 -0.77 -11.25 -2.78
C GLY A 148 -0.46 -12.60 -3.44
N ASP A 149 0.01 -12.58 -4.69
CA ASP A 149 0.39 -13.78 -5.45
C ASP A 149 1.48 -14.59 -4.71
N PHE A 150 2.44 -13.91 -4.08
CA PHE A 150 3.48 -14.53 -3.25
C PHE A 150 2.92 -15.17 -1.98
N LEU A 151 2.07 -14.46 -1.23
CA LEU A 151 1.46 -14.97 0.00
C LEU A 151 0.59 -16.20 -0.25
N GLU A 152 -0.15 -16.21 -1.35
CA GLU A 152 -0.98 -17.35 -1.74
C GLU A 152 -0.14 -18.60 -2.04
N THR A 153 0.99 -18.42 -2.72
CA THR A 153 1.93 -19.52 -3.00
C THR A 153 2.46 -20.12 -1.69
N ILE A 154 2.82 -19.28 -0.73
CA ILE A 154 3.27 -19.71 0.59
C ILE A 154 2.15 -20.49 1.31
N LEU A 155 0.95 -19.92 1.39
CA LEU A 155 -0.17 -20.52 2.12
C LEU A 155 -0.60 -21.87 1.53
N LEU A 156 -0.57 -22.03 0.21
CA LEU A 156 -0.86 -23.30 -0.46
C LEU A 156 0.19 -24.36 -0.13
N THR A 157 1.47 -23.98 -0.12
CA THR A 157 2.58 -24.88 0.23
C THR A 157 2.43 -25.41 1.66
N TYR A 158 2.16 -24.52 2.62
CA TYR A 158 1.97 -24.93 4.02
C TYR A 158 0.71 -25.77 4.25
N SER A 159 -0.35 -25.57 3.45
CA SER A 159 -1.57 -26.38 3.55
C SER A 159 -1.33 -27.81 3.08
N ALA A 160 -0.60 -27.98 1.97
CA ALA A 160 -0.25 -29.30 1.43
C ALA A 160 0.66 -30.11 2.37
N ASP A 161 1.66 -29.46 2.99
CA ASP A 161 2.54 -30.12 3.96
C ASP A 161 1.78 -30.54 5.23
N SER A 162 0.74 -29.80 5.64
CA SER A 162 -0.05 -30.14 6.83
C SER A 162 -1.01 -31.33 6.64
N ASP A 163 -1.33 -31.66 5.38
CA ASP A 163 -2.16 -32.82 5.03
C ASP A 163 -1.33 -34.12 4.93
N GLU A 164 -0.05 -34.05 4.54
CA GLU A 164 0.86 -35.21 4.50
C GLU A 164 1.21 -35.80 5.88
N TYR A 165 1.08 -35.03 6.96
CA TYR A 165 1.31 -35.51 8.34
C TYR A 165 0.04 -35.99 9.07
N ASN A 166 -1.13 -35.97 8.40
CA ASN A 166 -2.41 -36.40 8.96
C ASN A 166 -3.00 -37.67 8.30
N THR A 167 -2.21 -38.40 7.49
CA THR A 167 -2.56 -39.72 6.93
C THR A 167 -1.75 -40.86 7.52
#